data_AF-A0A6V8KLG1-F1
#
_entry.id   AF-A0A6V8KLG1-F1
#
_cell.length_a   1.000
_cell.length_b   1.000
_cell.length_c   1.000
_cell.angle_alpha   90.00
_cell.angle_beta   90.00
_cell.angle_gamma   90.00
#
_symmetry.space_group_name_H-M   'P 1'
#
loop_
_entity.id
_entity.type
_entity.pdbx_description
1 polymer ?
#
loop_
_entity_poly.entity_id
_entity_poly.type
_entity_poly.pdbx_seq_one_letter_code
_entity_poly.pdbx_strand_id
1 'polypeptide(L)'
;MIRRLTTFLAAAALAVTGTLIVARPALAAPEDYHLSWFEAAEGDVTGTYRNVIGQIEATDIGTDTLSEITNSSDLVIQPSCSDPLPPNATPLCFSAGDNSAEEWIPQGITTTNDATGGSASKILVSWYDGCSTGTQGTDWGRPNQGCQDGPNTDEAADKGVRISVYTPHVGYRNVLLVEPFFNSSDNPSFHATHMHAGGIALYGNFLYVADTRYGMRVFDTRKIFDLNEQLNPTNRPTNISDKTKVGRHSNVWYSHGYRWVWPAVGSGGATAPATPPTARASASR
;
A
#
# COMPACT_ATOMS: atom_id res chain seq x y z
N MET A 1 91.46 53.89 -2.39
CA MET A 1 91.21 52.47 -2.76
C MET A 1 89.77 52.13 -2.46
N ILE A 2 89.09 51.57 -3.45
CA ILE A 2 87.66 51.25 -3.52
C ILE A 2 87.33 50.00 -2.69
N ARG A 3 86.21 50.00 -1.95
CA ARG A 3 85.31 48.84 -1.70
C ARG A 3 84.07 49.30 -0.90
N ARG A 4 83.00 49.68 -1.59
CA ARG A 4 81.77 48.90 -1.87
C ARG A 4 80.84 48.76 -0.66
N LEU A 5 79.82 49.63 -0.60
CA LEU A 5 78.57 49.45 0.14
C LEU A 5 77.81 48.25 -0.46
N THR A 6 77.40 47.31 0.38
CA THR A 6 76.44 46.27 0.04
C THR A 6 75.11 46.57 0.73
N THR A 7 74.15 47.01 -0.06
CA THR A 7 72.74 47.19 0.30
C THR A 7 72.10 45.82 0.44
N PHE A 8 71.60 45.47 1.63
CA PHE A 8 70.78 44.28 1.84
C PHE A 8 69.32 44.58 1.45
N LEU A 9 68.85 43.98 0.36
CA LEU A 9 67.42 43.89 0.03
C LEU A 9 66.82 42.75 0.87
N ALA A 10 65.95 43.09 1.81
CA ALA A 10 65.11 42.12 2.50
C ALA A 10 63.93 41.75 1.58
N ALA A 11 63.97 40.56 0.99
CA ALA A 11 62.83 39.99 0.28
C ALA A 11 61.84 39.43 1.31
N ALA A 12 60.66 40.06 1.44
CA ALA A 12 59.56 39.51 2.20
C ALA A 12 58.95 38.33 1.43
N ALA A 13 59.20 37.10 1.89
CA ALA A 13 58.54 35.91 1.36
C ALA A 13 57.11 35.84 1.93
N LEU A 14 56.10 36.10 1.09
CA LEU A 14 54.71 35.80 1.40
C LEU A 14 54.53 34.28 1.42
N ALA A 15 54.38 33.69 2.61
CA ALA A 15 53.97 32.30 2.74
C ALA A 15 52.46 32.19 2.49
N VAL A 16 52.07 31.82 1.28
CA VAL A 16 50.70 31.41 0.96
C VAL A 16 50.48 30.02 1.55
N THR A 17 49.88 29.93 2.72
CA THR A 17 49.40 28.66 3.27
C THR A 17 48.18 28.21 2.44
N GLY A 18 48.43 27.40 1.42
CA GLY A 18 47.37 26.72 0.67
C GLY A 18 46.70 25.69 1.58
N THR A 19 45.46 25.95 1.97
CA THR A 19 44.60 24.94 2.60
C THR A 19 44.33 23.85 1.57
N LEU A 20 44.91 22.66 1.76
CA LEU A 20 44.51 21.48 1.01
C LEU A 20 43.08 21.12 1.43
N ILE A 21 42.11 21.53 0.63
CA ILE A 21 40.75 20.99 0.71
C ILE A 21 40.87 19.54 0.22
N VAL A 22 40.98 18.61 1.16
CA VAL A 22 40.80 17.18 0.86
C VAL A 22 39.33 17.03 0.49
N ALA A 23 39.04 16.99 -0.81
CA ALA A 23 37.73 16.60 -1.30
C ALA A 23 37.43 15.21 -0.72
N ARG A 24 36.48 15.14 0.20
CA ARG A 24 35.93 13.85 0.60
C ARG A 24 35.37 13.22 -0.68
N PRO A 25 35.65 11.94 -0.97
CA PRO A 25 34.94 11.28 -2.06
C PRO A 25 33.46 11.46 -1.76
N ALA A 26 32.72 11.96 -2.74
CA ALA A 26 31.27 11.95 -2.65
C ALA A 26 30.87 10.50 -2.34
N LEU A 27 30.14 10.30 -1.23
CA LEU A 27 29.43 9.04 -1.06
C LEU A 27 28.61 8.88 -2.34
N ALA A 28 28.76 7.72 -3.00
CA ALA A 28 27.84 7.36 -4.07
C ALA A 28 26.42 7.61 -3.54
N ALA A 29 25.57 8.22 -4.36
CA ALA A 29 24.15 8.28 -4.05
C ALA A 29 23.71 6.85 -3.65
N PRO A 30 22.81 6.70 -2.66
CA PRO A 30 22.23 5.39 -2.38
C PRO A 30 21.81 4.80 -3.71
N GLU A 31 22.20 3.55 -3.97
CA GLU A 31 21.70 2.84 -5.14
C GLU A 31 20.18 2.92 -5.09
N ASP A 32 19.56 3.50 -6.10
CA ASP A 32 18.10 3.56 -6.18
C ASP A 32 17.61 2.11 -6.03
N TYR A 33 16.63 1.89 -5.15
CA TYR A 33 15.99 0.58 -5.05
C TYR A 33 15.42 0.22 -6.43
N HIS A 34 16.16 -0.58 -7.19
CA HIS A 34 15.76 -0.94 -8.54
C HIS A 34 14.55 -1.89 -8.46
N LEU A 35 13.48 -1.52 -9.18
CA LEU A 35 12.24 -2.27 -9.31
C LEU A 35 12.43 -3.74 -9.72
N SER A 36 13.57 -4.10 -10.32
CA SER A 36 13.89 -5.48 -10.69
C SER A 36 13.90 -6.45 -9.51
N TRP A 37 14.08 -5.97 -8.28
CA TRP A 37 13.94 -6.78 -7.06
C TRP A 37 12.50 -7.13 -6.74
N PHE A 38 11.54 -6.35 -7.26
CA PHE A 38 10.10 -6.61 -7.15
C PHE A 38 9.50 -7.23 -8.42
N GLU A 39 10.14 -7.07 -9.59
CA GLU A 39 9.82 -7.82 -10.82
C GLU A 39 10.13 -9.33 -10.69
N ALA A 40 11.10 -9.71 -9.85
CA ALA A 40 11.39 -11.13 -9.57
C ALA A 40 10.31 -11.82 -8.72
N ALA A 41 9.45 -11.07 -8.03
CA ALA A 41 8.28 -11.60 -7.34
C ALA A 41 7.13 -11.95 -8.31
N GLU A 42 7.29 -11.69 -9.61
CA GLU A 42 6.33 -12.07 -10.65
C GLU A 42 6.35 -13.58 -10.99
N GLY A 43 6.64 -14.46 -10.02
CA GLY A 43 6.66 -15.91 -10.20
C GLY A 43 5.25 -16.51 -10.13
N ASP A 44 4.72 -16.95 -11.28
CA ASP A 44 3.51 -17.78 -11.51
C ASP A 44 2.15 -17.18 -11.10
N VAL A 45 2.09 -16.39 -10.02
CA VAL A 45 0.86 -15.74 -9.54
C VAL A 45 0.44 -14.55 -10.42
N THR A 46 1.39 -13.88 -11.08
CA THR A 46 1.13 -12.69 -11.92
C THR A 46 0.48 -13.02 -13.25
N GLY A 47 0.77 -14.17 -13.85
CA GLY A 47 0.10 -14.63 -15.08
C GLY A 47 -1.37 -14.92 -14.82
N THR A 48 -1.64 -15.64 -13.72
CA THR A 48 -3.01 -16.00 -13.31
C THR A 48 -3.82 -14.78 -12.89
N TYR A 49 -3.29 -13.91 -12.01
CA TYR A 49 -3.99 -12.67 -11.60
C TYR A 49 -4.27 -11.77 -12.80
N ARG A 50 -3.29 -11.56 -13.68
CA ARG A 50 -3.48 -10.74 -14.89
C ARG A 50 -4.57 -11.31 -15.79
N ASN A 51 -4.63 -12.63 -15.95
CA ASN A 51 -5.66 -13.29 -16.74
C ASN A 51 -7.05 -13.12 -16.11
N VAL A 52 -7.21 -13.45 -14.81
CA VAL A 52 -8.48 -13.30 -14.09
C VAL A 52 -8.98 -11.85 -14.14
N ILE A 53 -8.11 -10.89 -13.78
CA ILE A 53 -8.44 -9.46 -13.82
C ILE A 53 -8.86 -9.04 -15.24
N GLY A 54 -8.09 -9.41 -16.26
CA GLY A 54 -8.41 -9.07 -17.65
C GLY A 54 -9.75 -9.63 -18.11
N GLN A 55 -10.15 -10.81 -17.65
CA GLN A 55 -11.49 -11.36 -17.94
C GLN A 55 -12.60 -10.59 -17.22
N ILE A 56 -12.40 -10.22 -15.96
CA ILE A 56 -13.37 -9.42 -15.20
C ILE A 56 -13.56 -8.04 -15.84
N GLU A 57 -12.46 -7.35 -16.18
CA GLU A 57 -12.49 -6.02 -16.79
C GLU A 57 -13.18 -6.04 -18.17
N ALA A 58 -12.95 -7.09 -18.95
CA ALA A 58 -13.49 -7.20 -20.30
C ALA A 58 -15.00 -7.44 -20.33
N THR A 59 -15.56 -8.13 -19.33
CA THR A 59 -16.94 -8.63 -19.45
C THR A 59 -17.85 -8.34 -18.28
N ASP A 60 -17.32 -7.97 -17.11
CA ASP A 60 -18.07 -8.17 -15.87
C ASP A 60 -18.13 -6.99 -14.90
N ILE A 61 -17.05 -6.24 -14.65
CA ILE A 61 -17.05 -5.12 -13.68
C ILE A 61 -16.21 -3.95 -14.24
N GLY A 62 -16.67 -2.72 -14.03
CA GLY A 62 -15.93 -1.51 -14.39
C GLY A 62 -14.72 -1.26 -13.48
N THR A 63 -13.79 -0.41 -13.94
CA THR A 63 -12.58 -0.03 -13.20
C THR A 63 -12.48 1.48 -13.02
N ASP A 64 -12.18 1.90 -11.80
CA ASP A 64 -11.74 3.23 -11.43
C ASP A 64 -10.23 3.23 -11.11
N THR A 65 -9.66 4.44 -11.07
CA THR A 65 -8.31 4.69 -10.54
C THR A 65 -8.35 5.24 -9.12
N LEU A 66 -7.22 5.17 -8.41
CA LEU A 66 -7.04 5.76 -7.07
C LEU A 66 -7.38 7.26 -7.07
N SER A 67 -7.13 7.97 -8.18
CA SER A 67 -7.54 9.37 -8.35
C SER A 67 -9.04 9.56 -8.24
N GLU A 68 -9.82 8.64 -8.80
CA GLU A 68 -11.25 8.80 -9.09
C GLU A 68 -12.19 8.32 -7.97
N ILE A 69 -11.78 7.32 -7.19
CA ILE A 69 -12.66 6.66 -6.19
C ILE A 69 -13.21 7.60 -5.12
N THR A 70 -12.62 8.78 -4.95
CA THR A 70 -13.07 9.81 -4.00
C THR A 70 -13.37 11.14 -4.71
N ASN A 71 -13.76 11.11 -5.99
CA ASN A 71 -14.33 12.29 -6.67
C ASN A 71 -15.64 12.75 -6.00
N SER A 72 -16.31 11.82 -5.31
CA SER A 72 -17.38 12.10 -4.36
C SER A 72 -17.24 11.14 -3.18
N SER A 73 -17.60 11.60 -1.97
CA SER A 73 -17.59 10.77 -0.77
C SER A 73 -18.92 10.83 -0.04
N ASP A 74 -19.39 9.69 0.45
CA ASP A 74 -20.48 9.60 1.43
C ASP A 74 -19.96 9.54 2.87
N LEU A 75 -18.72 9.10 3.08
CA LEU A 75 -18.07 9.12 4.38
C LEU A 75 -17.29 10.42 4.54
N VAL A 76 -17.58 11.12 5.62
CA VAL A 76 -16.99 12.42 5.96
C VAL A 76 -16.12 12.26 7.20
N ILE A 77 -14.94 12.87 7.16
CA ILE A 77 -14.04 12.96 8.31
C ILE A 77 -14.65 13.90 9.36
N GLN A 78 -14.65 13.46 10.62
CA GLN A 78 -15.13 14.27 11.73
C GLN A 78 -14.08 15.34 12.09
N PRO A 79 -14.51 16.58 12.38
CA PRO A 79 -13.61 17.72 12.61
C PRO A 79 -12.94 17.72 13.99
N SER A 80 -13.34 16.83 14.89
CA SER A 80 -12.81 16.76 16.25
C SER A 80 -12.69 15.31 16.73
N CYS A 81 -11.50 14.93 17.16
CA CYS A 81 -11.28 13.67 17.89
C CYS A 81 -11.26 14.02 19.40
N SER A 82 -11.62 13.07 20.26
CA SER A 82 -11.61 13.26 21.72
C SER A 82 -10.21 13.50 22.31
N ASP A 83 -9.16 13.16 21.54
CA ASP A 83 -7.81 13.07 22.06
C ASP A 83 -6.95 14.29 21.69
N PRO A 84 -6.10 14.77 22.61
CA PRO A 84 -5.25 15.93 22.35
C PRO A 84 -4.15 15.59 21.35
N LEU A 85 -4.18 16.24 20.19
CA LEU A 85 -3.07 16.25 19.23
C LEU A 85 -2.12 17.43 19.49
N PRO A 86 -0.89 17.39 18.96
CA PRO A 86 0.01 18.55 18.99
C PRO A 86 -0.67 19.83 18.45
N PRO A 87 -0.32 21.03 18.93
CA PRO A 87 -1.02 22.29 18.60
C PRO A 87 -1.15 22.66 17.12
N ASN A 88 -0.38 22.02 16.24
CA ASN A 88 -0.38 22.27 14.79
C ASN A 88 -0.81 21.05 13.97
N ALA A 89 -1.31 20.00 14.64
CA ALA A 89 -1.85 18.83 13.97
C ALA A 89 -3.36 18.97 13.85
N THR A 90 -3.86 18.93 12.62
CA THR A 90 -5.30 18.88 12.36
C THR A 90 -5.79 17.44 12.59
N PRO A 91 -6.72 17.20 13.52
CA PRO A 91 -7.30 15.88 13.69
C PRO A 91 -8.10 15.48 12.45
N LEU A 92 -7.91 14.24 12.02
CA LEU A 92 -8.74 13.57 11.01
C LEU A 92 -9.31 12.31 11.65
N CYS A 93 -10.60 12.32 12.00
CA CYS A 93 -11.27 11.15 12.55
C CYS A 93 -12.23 10.54 11.54
N PHE A 94 -12.30 9.22 11.48
CA PHE A 94 -13.25 8.52 10.62
C PHE A 94 -14.70 8.81 11.05
N SER A 95 -15.66 8.45 10.20
CA SER A 95 -17.08 8.59 10.54
C SER A 95 -17.40 7.84 11.83
N ALA A 96 -18.44 8.25 12.57
CA ALA A 96 -18.75 7.69 13.88
C ALA A 96 -18.83 6.14 13.88
N GLY A 97 -19.43 5.55 12.84
CA GLY A 97 -19.55 4.09 12.72
C GLY A 97 -18.21 3.38 12.48
N ASP A 98 -17.33 3.94 11.66
CA ASP A 98 -15.97 3.38 11.46
C ASP A 98 -15.08 3.64 12.68
N ASN A 99 -15.25 4.77 13.36
CA ASN A 99 -14.45 5.15 14.53
C ASN A 99 -14.79 4.33 15.79
N SER A 100 -16.02 3.84 15.92
CA SER A 100 -16.44 2.99 17.04
C SER A 100 -16.36 1.49 16.75
N ALA A 101 -15.92 1.09 15.55
CA ALA A 101 -15.83 -0.31 15.18
C ALA A 101 -14.61 -0.96 15.82
N GLU A 102 -14.82 -1.73 16.89
CA GLU A 102 -13.75 -2.42 17.63
C GLU A 102 -13.08 -3.55 16.84
N GLU A 103 -13.78 -4.06 15.83
CA GLU A 103 -13.28 -5.12 14.93
C GLU A 103 -12.30 -4.60 13.87
N TRP A 104 -12.39 -3.33 13.46
CA TRP A 104 -11.52 -2.79 12.42
C TRP A 104 -10.31 -2.12 13.05
N ILE A 105 -9.14 -2.76 12.92
CA ILE A 105 -7.91 -2.27 13.54
C ILE A 105 -7.04 -1.59 12.47
N PRO A 106 -6.81 -0.26 12.57
CA PRO A 106 -5.93 0.44 11.64
C PRO A 106 -4.47 0.12 11.96
N GLN A 107 -3.62 -0.08 10.95
CA GLN A 107 -2.21 -0.42 11.19
C GLN A 107 -1.20 0.28 10.29
N GLY A 108 -1.54 0.57 9.04
CA GLY A 108 -0.63 1.19 8.08
C GLY A 108 -1.15 2.52 7.58
N ILE A 109 -0.22 3.40 7.19
CA ILE A 109 -0.52 4.69 6.57
C ILE A 109 0.48 4.99 5.46
N THR A 110 -0.01 5.53 4.35
CA THR A 110 0.80 6.07 3.26
C THR A 110 0.06 7.23 2.61
N THR A 111 0.74 8.01 1.78
CA THR A 111 0.16 9.13 1.05
C THR A 111 0.58 9.08 -0.42
N THR A 112 -0.13 9.81 -1.28
CA THR A 112 0.31 9.96 -2.69
C THR A 112 1.65 10.68 -2.83
N ASN A 113 2.16 11.32 -1.77
CA ASN A 113 3.52 11.83 -1.75
C ASN A 113 4.56 10.71 -1.77
N ASP A 114 4.30 9.58 -1.11
CA ASP A 114 5.20 8.43 -1.10
C ASP A 114 5.34 7.82 -2.50
N ALA A 115 4.28 7.94 -3.32
CA ALA A 115 4.23 7.40 -4.67
C ALA A 115 5.25 8.02 -5.63
N THR A 116 5.32 9.36 -5.67
CA THR A 116 6.04 10.12 -6.70
C THR A 116 6.82 11.33 -6.16
N GLY A 117 6.79 11.59 -4.85
CA GLY A 117 7.24 12.86 -4.27
C GLY A 117 6.24 14.00 -4.47
N GLY A 118 6.60 15.21 -4.01
CA GLY A 118 5.76 16.42 -4.14
C GLY A 118 4.81 16.70 -2.98
N SER A 119 3.52 16.93 -3.27
CA SER A 119 2.48 17.16 -2.26
C SER A 119 1.56 15.95 -2.14
N ALA A 120 1.11 15.63 -0.92
CA ALA A 120 0.10 14.59 -0.71
C ALA A 120 -1.30 15.12 -1.09
N SER A 121 -1.93 14.46 -2.06
CA SER A 121 -3.32 14.69 -2.46
C SER A 121 -4.30 13.72 -1.82
N LYS A 122 -3.82 12.56 -1.32
CA LYS A 122 -4.62 11.56 -0.62
C LYS A 122 -3.83 10.92 0.51
N ILE A 123 -4.54 10.47 1.54
CA ILE A 123 -4.03 9.66 2.64
C ILE A 123 -4.71 8.30 2.57
N LEU A 124 -3.94 7.22 2.65
CA LEU A 124 -4.43 5.84 2.66
C LEU A 124 -4.13 5.25 4.04
N VAL A 125 -5.15 4.65 4.65
CA VAL A 125 -5.01 3.93 5.93
C VAL A 125 -5.46 2.49 5.72
N SER A 126 -4.61 1.53 6.04
CA SER A 126 -4.98 0.11 6.02
C SER A 126 -5.60 -0.32 7.33
N TRP A 127 -6.59 -1.21 7.20
CA TRP A 127 -7.27 -1.85 8.31
C TRP A 127 -7.38 -3.33 8.06
N TYR A 128 -7.27 -4.12 9.11
CA TYR A 128 -7.60 -5.54 9.08
C TYR A 128 -8.73 -5.82 10.07
N ASP A 129 -9.46 -6.89 9.81
CA ASP A 129 -10.44 -7.45 10.74
C ASP A 129 -9.73 -8.14 11.91
N GLY A 130 -9.84 -7.55 13.09
CA GLY A 130 -9.25 -8.01 14.33
C GLY A 130 -9.97 -9.24 14.89
N CYS A 131 -9.22 -10.08 15.60
CA CYS A 131 -9.77 -11.18 16.38
C CYS A 131 -10.88 -10.71 17.34
N SER A 132 -12.12 -11.17 17.16
CA SER A 132 -13.12 -11.09 18.23
C SER A 132 -12.77 -12.10 19.32
N THR A 133 -12.09 -11.65 20.38
CA THR A 133 -11.64 -12.52 21.49
C THR A 133 -12.70 -12.75 22.57
N GLY A 134 -13.98 -12.43 22.33
CA GLY A 134 -14.99 -12.50 23.37
C GLY A 134 -16.42 -12.67 22.85
N THR A 135 -16.98 -13.84 23.15
CA THR A 135 -18.41 -14.19 23.02
C THR A 135 -18.92 -14.36 21.58
N GLN A 136 -19.54 -15.52 21.32
CA GLN A 136 -20.41 -15.71 20.16
C GLN A 136 -21.38 -14.52 20.05
N GLY A 137 -21.27 -13.71 18.99
CA GLY A 137 -21.99 -12.44 18.90
C GLY A 137 -22.06 -11.86 17.48
N THR A 138 -22.93 -12.44 16.67
CA THR A 138 -23.73 -11.82 15.58
C THR A 138 -23.16 -11.45 14.20
N ASP A 139 -21.87 -11.56 13.88
CA ASP A 139 -21.47 -11.58 12.46
C ASP A 139 -21.14 -13.02 12.01
N TRP A 140 -22.17 -13.70 11.50
CA TRP A 140 -22.09 -14.97 10.74
C TRP A 140 -21.71 -16.26 11.49
N GLY A 141 -21.68 -16.27 12.83
CA GLY A 141 -21.67 -17.53 13.61
C GLY A 141 -20.41 -18.39 13.46
N ARG A 142 -19.32 -17.85 12.91
CA ARG A 142 -18.00 -18.50 12.91
C ARG A 142 -17.18 -17.96 14.09
N PRO A 143 -16.89 -18.75 15.14
CA PRO A 143 -15.94 -18.33 16.16
C PRO A 143 -14.55 -18.13 15.54
N ASN A 144 -13.80 -17.10 15.98
CA ASN A 144 -12.43 -16.78 15.56
C ASN A 144 -12.24 -16.19 14.13
N GLN A 145 -13.22 -15.47 13.57
CA GLN A 145 -12.95 -14.61 12.40
C GLN A 145 -11.91 -13.52 12.77
N GLY A 146 -11.03 -13.18 11.83
CA GLY A 146 -9.89 -12.27 12.05
C GLY A 146 -8.62 -12.89 12.66
N CYS A 147 -8.64 -14.18 13.07
CA CYS A 147 -7.49 -14.83 13.73
C CYS A 147 -6.67 -15.81 12.87
N GLN A 148 -6.96 -15.91 11.57
CA GLN A 148 -6.44 -17.01 10.74
C GLN A 148 -5.74 -16.56 9.46
N ASP A 149 -4.70 -15.71 9.49
CA ASP A 149 -4.09 -15.26 8.22
C ASP A 149 -3.78 -16.41 7.23
N GLY A 150 -4.01 -16.22 5.93
CA GLY A 150 -3.95 -17.33 4.97
C GLY A 150 -4.81 -17.10 3.73
N PRO A 151 -4.50 -17.71 2.57
CA PRO A 151 -5.39 -17.67 1.42
C PRO A 151 -6.68 -18.39 1.82
N ASN A 152 -7.77 -17.64 1.75
CA ASN A 152 -9.08 -18.26 1.70
C ASN A 152 -9.21 -18.83 0.27
N THR A 153 -9.28 -20.15 0.12
CA THR A 153 -9.42 -20.76 -1.21
C THR A 153 -10.84 -20.64 -1.77
N ASP A 154 -11.75 -20.06 -0.98
CA ASP A 154 -13.17 -20.08 -1.22
C ASP A 154 -13.73 -18.65 -1.21
N GLU A 155 -14.88 -18.46 -1.85
CA GLU A 155 -15.66 -17.22 -1.85
C GLU A 155 -16.35 -16.94 -0.49
N ALA A 156 -15.68 -17.30 0.60
CA ALA A 156 -16.25 -17.25 1.93
C ALA A 156 -16.51 -15.79 2.34
N ALA A 157 -17.55 -15.61 3.16
CA ALA A 157 -17.81 -14.36 3.87
C ALA A 157 -16.61 -14.06 4.77
N ASP A 158 -15.76 -13.12 4.34
CA ASP A 158 -14.62 -12.63 5.11
C ASP A 158 -14.56 -11.11 4.95
N LYS A 159 -14.32 -10.44 6.07
CA LYS A 159 -14.15 -9.00 6.15
C LYS A 159 -12.83 -8.57 5.50
N GLY A 160 -11.79 -9.40 5.64
CA GLY A 160 -10.47 -9.20 5.04
C GLY A 160 -9.79 -7.89 5.42
N VAL A 161 -8.99 -7.36 4.48
CA VAL A 161 -8.31 -6.07 4.60
C VAL A 161 -9.00 -5.00 3.79
N ARG A 162 -9.15 -3.81 4.36
CA ARG A 162 -9.63 -2.62 3.63
C ARG A 162 -8.65 -1.47 3.69
N ILE A 163 -8.69 -0.62 2.67
CA ILE A 163 -7.99 0.68 2.64
C ILE A 163 -9.02 1.79 2.70
N SER A 164 -8.92 2.66 3.71
CA SER A 164 -9.60 3.95 3.69
C SER A 164 -8.79 4.94 2.87
N VAL A 165 -9.34 5.40 1.75
CA VAL A 165 -8.71 6.42 0.90
C VAL A 165 -9.37 7.76 1.19
N TYR A 166 -8.64 8.65 1.85
CA TYR A 166 -9.08 10.00 2.18
C TYR A 166 -8.59 11.02 1.15
N THR A 167 -9.50 11.88 0.68
CA THR A 167 -9.17 13.09 -0.08
C THR A 167 -9.53 14.33 0.74
N PRO A 168 -8.59 15.27 0.94
CA PRO A 168 -8.83 16.52 1.63
C PRO A 168 -10.08 17.24 1.12
N HIS A 169 -10.91 17.72 2.04
CA HIS A 169 -12.16 18.46 1.77
C HIS A 169 -13.27 17.69 1.04
N VAL A 170 -13.06 16.42 0.66
CA VAL A 170 -14.10 15.58 0.03
C VAL A 170 -14.61 14.52 1.01
N GLY A 171 -13.72 13.81 1.70
CA GLY A 171 -14.08 12.68 2.56
C GLY A 171 -13.24 11.45 2.24
N TYR A 172 -13.71 10.26 2.62
CA TYR A 172 -13.00 9.00 2.36
C TYR A 172 -13.89 7.88 1.84
N ARG A 173 -13.30 6.91 1.13
CA ARG A 173 -13.96 5.63 0.79
C ARG A 173 -13.19 4.47 1.40
N ASN A 174 -13.92 3.44 1.81
CA ASN A 174 -13.32 2.16 2.16
C ASN A 174 -13.31 1.26 0.92
N VAL A 175 -12.15 0.68 0.62
CA VAL A 175 -11.92 -0.19 -0.53
C VAL A 175 -11.43 -1.55 -0.01
N LEU A 176 -12.14 -2.63 -0.35
CA LEU A 176 -11.74 -3.98 0.08
C LEU A 176 -10.58 -4.49 -0.77
N LEU A 177 -9.51 -4.98 -0.16
CA LEU A 177 -8.42 -5.66 -0.88
C LEU A 177 -8.82 -7.10 -1.16
N VAL A 178 -8.74 -7.51 -2.42
CA VAL A 178 -9.18 -8.84 -2.87
C VAL A 178 -8.08 -9.58 -3.63
N GLU A 179 -8.15 -10.90 -3.60
CA GLU A 179 -7.29 -11.80 -4.35
C GLU A 179 -8.07 -12.41 -5.51
N PRO A 180 -7.66 -12.19 -6.77
CA PRO A 180 -8.34 -12.73 -7.92
C PRO A 180 -7.98 -14.22 -8.14
N PHE A 181 -8.97 -15.03 -8.49
CA PHE A 181 -8.78 -16.46 -8.75
C PHE A 181 -9.83 -16.99 -9.74
N PHE A 182 -9.63 -18.20 -10.25
CA PHE A 182 -10.69 -18.95 -10.94
C PHE A 182 -11.40 -19.84 -9.93
N ASN A 183 -12.72 -19.72 -9.85
CA ASN A 183 -13.50 -20.57 -8.95
C ASN A 183 -13.59 -22.01 -9.47
N SER A 184 -14.21 -22.90 -8.68
CA SER A 184 -14.32 -24.33 -9.00
C SER A 184 -15.08 -24.66 -10.30
N SER A 185 -15.73 -23.66 -10.90
CA SER A 185 -16.41 -23.77 -12.20
C SER A 185 -15.65 -23.05 -13.32
N ASP A 186 -14.34 -22.80 -13.14
CA ASP A 186 -13.44 -22.08 -14.06
C ASP A 186 -13.91 -20.66 -14.43
N ASN A 187 -14.76 -20.04 -13.60
CA ASN A 187 -15.15 -18.65 -13.80
C ASN A 187 -14.20 -17.71 -13.05
N PRO A 188 -13.84 -16.55 -13.62
CA PRO A 188 -13.08 -15.55 -12.90
C PRO A 188 -13.90 -15.03 -11.72
N SER A 189 -13.24 -14.92 -10.56
CA SER A 189 -13.81 -14.46 -9.30
C SER A 189 -12.72 -13.80 -8.44
N PHE A 190 -13.08 -13.39 -7.23
CA PHE A 190 -12.15 -12.90 -6.21
C PHE A 190 -12.66 -13.23 -4.81
N HIS A 191 -11.74 -13.40 -3.85
CA HIS A 191 -12.05 -13.51 -2.43
C HIS A 191 -11.37 -12.38 -1.65
N ALA A 192 -11.86 -12.07 -0.44
CA ALA A 192 -11.25 -11.05 0.39
C ALA A 192 -9.85 -11.49 0.83
N THR A 193 -8.90 -10.55 0.86
CA THR A 193 -7.55 -10.86 1.37
C THR A 193 -7.57 -11.03 2.87
N HIS A 194 -6.96 -12.11 3.36
CA HIS A 194 -6.95 -12.43 4.77
C HIS A 194 -5.52 -12.38 5.32
N MET A 195 -5.15 -11.17 5.77
CA MET A 195 -3.83 -10.84 6.29
C MET A 195 -3.89 -9.69 7.30
N HIS A 196 -2.84 -9.53 8.11
CA HIS A 196 -2.55 -8.23 8.70
C HIS A 196 -1.90 -7.31 7.67
N ALA A 197 -2.46 -6.12 7.47
CA ALA A 197 -1.94 -5.11 6.55
C ALA A 197 -1.13 -4.04 7.30
N GLY A 198 -0.18 -4.48 8.13
CA GLY A 198 0.55 -3.62 9.06
C GLY A 198 1.53 -2.64 8.41
N GLY A 199 2.05 -2.96 7.23
CA GLY A 199 2.93 -2.09 6.47
C GLY A 199 2.35 -1.85 5.09
N ILE A 200 2.18 -0.58 4.71
CA ILE A 200 1.79 -0.21 3.35
C ILE A 200 2.68 0.91 2.83
N ALA A 201 2.92 0.92 1.52
CA ALA A 201 3.63 2.00 0.85
C ALA A 201 3.10 2.19 -0.56
N LEU A 202 2.81 3.43 -0.95
CA LEU A 202 2.65 3.78 -2.36
C LEU A 202 4.02 4.02 -2.98
N TYR A 203 4.27 3.45 -4.15
CA TYR A 203 5.42 3.75 -4.99
C TYR A 203 5.06 3.61 -6.47
N GLY A 204 5.25 4.69 -7.25
CA GLY A 204 4.80 4.78 -8.63
C GLY A 204 3.28 4.53 -8.75
N ASN A 205 2.91 3.52 -9.54
CA ASN A 205 1.50 3.15 -9.77
C ASN A 205 1.03 2.00 -8.86
N PHE A 206 1.76 1.70 -7.78
CA PHE A 206 1.48 0.52 -6.97
C PHE A 206 1.35 0.86 -5.50
N LEU A 207 0.38 0.23 -4.86
CA LEU A 207 0.29 0.07 -3.42
C LEU A 207 0.89 -1.29 -3.06
N TYR A 208 1.92 -1.26 -2.23
CA TYR A 208 2.54 -2.44 -1.65
C TYR A 208 1.98 -2.64 -0.25
N VAL A 209 1.61 -3.87 0.07
CA VAL A 209 1.07 -4.25 1.37
C VAL A 209 1.88 -5.42 1.90
N ALA A 210 2.49 -5.26 3.06
CA ALA A 210 3.17 -6.33 3.75
C ALA A 210 2.15 -7.40 4.14
N ASP A 211 2.35 -8.62 3.64
CA ASP A 211 1.52 -9.77 3.97
C ASP A 211 2.30 -10.62 4.98
N THR A 212 1.75 -10.70 6.19
CA THR A 212 2.45 -11.30 7.35
C THR A 212 2.81 -12.77 7.14
N ARG A 213 2.17 -13.47 6.17
CA ARG A 213 2.48 -14.87 5.84
C ARG A 213 3.07 -15.06 4.45
N TYR A 214 2.70 -14.21 3.49
CA TYR A 214 3.09 -14.38 2.09
C TYR A 214 4.09 -13.34 1.60
N GLY A 215 4.66 -12.55 2.49
CA GLY A 215 5.69 -11.56 2.19
C GLY A 215 5.08 -10.21 1.80
N MET A 216 4.60 -10.10 0.56
CA MET A 216 4.06 -8.85 0.05
C MET A 216 2.96 -9.07 -0.99
N ARG A 217 1.96 -8.19 -1.00
CA ARG A 217 0.98 -8.05 -2.08
C ARG A 217 1.11 -6.71 -2.76
N VAL A 218 0.82 -6.69 -4.05
CA VAL A 218 0.93 -5.51 -4.91
C VAL A 218 -0.42 -5.24 -5.54
N PHE A 219 -0.85 -3.98 -5.48
CA PHE A 219 -2.12 -3.51 -6.02
C PHE A 219 -1.87 -2.32 -6.96
N ASP A 220 -2.41 -2.35 -8.18
CA ASP A 220 -2.21 -1.29 -9.18
C ASP A 220 -3.20 -0.15 -8.96
N THR A 221 -2.73 1.08 -8.77
CA THR A 221 -3.55 2.27 -8.51
C THR A 221 -4.44 2.66 -9.68
N ARG A 222 -4.28 2.01 -10.83
CA ARG A 222 -5.12 2.21 -12.02
C ARG A 222 -6.23 1.16 -12.13
N LYS A 223 -6.30 0.20 -11.20
CA LYS A 223 -7.19 -0.96 -11.25
C LYS A 223 -7.91 -1.15 -9.93
N ILE A 224 -9.00 -0.43 -9.75
CA ILE A 224 -9.92 -0.59 -8.62
C ILE A 224 -11.28 -0.92 -9.22
N PHE A 225 -11.82 -2.11 -8.95
CA PHE A 225 -13.13 -2.50 -9.46
C PHE A 225 -14.23 -1.69 -8.78
N ASP A 226 -15.14 -1.10 -9.57
CA ASP A 226 -16.36 -0.44 -9.08
C ASP A 226 -17.56 -1.37 -9.31
N LEU A 227 -18.11 -1.91 -8.22
CA LEU A 227 -19.30 -2.76 -8.25
C LEU A 227 -20.60 -1.96 -8.32
N ASN A 228 -20.56 -0.67 -8.68
CA ASN A 228 -21.76 0.07 -9.02
C ASN A 228 -22.43 -0.53 -10.27
N GLU A 229 -23.55 -1.21 -10.06
CA GLU A 229 -24.36 -1.83 -11.12
C GLU A 229 -24.71 -0.82 -12.23
N GLN A 230 -24.94 0.45 -11.89
CA GLN A 230 -25.34 1.50 -12.84
C GLN A 230 -24.22 1.94 -13.78
N LEU A 231 -22.96 1.66 -13.43
CA LEU A 231 -21.78 2.00 -14.22
C LEU A 231 -21.09 0.76 -14.80
N ASN A 232 -21.69 -0.42 -14.60
CA ASN A 232 -21.14 -1.67 -15.07
C ASN A 232 -21.24 -1.76 -16.61
N PRO A 233 -20.12 -1.91 -17.35
CA PRO A 233 -20.11 -1.87 -18.82
C PRO A 233 -21.01 -2.91 -19.51
N THR A 234 -21.42 -3.97 -18.81
CA THR A 234 -22.16 -5.09 -19.39
C THR A 234 -23.46 -5.42 -18.67
N ASN A 235 -23.94 -4.53 -17.79
CA ASN A 235 -25.13 -4.75 -16.93
C ASN A 235 -25.02 -6.05 -16.09
N ARG A 236 -23.82 -6.47 -15.65
CA ARG A 236 -23.76 -7.60 -14.70
C ARG A 236 -24.38 -7.17 -13.36
N PRO A 237 -25.24 -8.02 -12.78
CA PRO A 237 -25.83 -7.73 -11.49
C PRO A 237 -24.75 -7.74 -10.40
N THR A 238 -24.81 -6.76 -9.53
CA THR A 238 -24.01 -6.69 -8.31
C THR A 238 -24.94 -6.62 -7.10
N ASN A 239 -24.50 -7.16 -5.97
CA ASN A 239 -25.20 -7.02 -4.71
C ASN A 239 -24.19 -6.70 -3.61
N ILE A 240 -23.92 -5.41 -3.46
CA ILE A 240 -23.01 -4.90 -2.45
C ILE A 240 -23.68 -4.80 -1.07
N SER A 241 -24.99 -5.05 -0.93
CA SER A 241 -25.67 -5.00 0.37
C SER A 241 -25.57 -6.31 1.15
N ASP A 242 -25.37 -7.42 0.44
CA ASP A 242 -25.17 -8.73 1.06
C ASP A 242 -23.75 -8.88 1.60
N LYS A 243 -23.62 -8.72 2.92
CA LYS A 243 -22.35 -8.86 3.65
C LYS A 243 -21.94 -10.33 3.87
N THR A 244 -22.69 -11.31 3.38
CA THR A 244 -22.33 -12.74 3.52
C THR A 244 -21.50 -13.29 2.39
N LYS A 245 -21.20 -12.47 1.38
CA LYS A 245 -20.59 -12.95 0.15
C LYS A 245 -19.52 -12.00 -0.36
N VAL A 246 -18.54 -12.61 -1.00
CA VAL A 246 -17.49 -11.95 -1.78
C VAL A 246 -17.34 -12.75 -3.07
N GLY A 247 -16.97 -12.09 -4.17
CA GLY A 247 -16.74 -12.74 -5.44
C GLY A 247 -18.02 -13.02 -6.21
N ARG A 248 -17.97 -13.99 -7.11
CA ARG A 248 -18.99 -14.26 -8.12
C ARG A 248 -19.85 -15.47 -7.78
N HIS A 249 -21.09 -15.23 -7.35
CA HIS A 249 -22.05 -16.29 -7.05
C HIS A 249 -23.21 -16.24 -8.04
N SER A 250 -23.45 -17.33 -8.77
CA SER A 250 -24.58 -17.43 -9.72
C SER A 250 -24.66 -16.23 -10.70
N ASN A 251 -23.50 -15.76 -11.17
CA ASN A 251 -23.33 -14.58 -12.05
C ASN A 251 -23.69 -13.22 -11.42
N VAL A 252 -23.82 -13.14 -10.10
CA VAL A 252 -23.94 -11.89 -9.34
C VAL A 252 -22.63 -11.63 -8.60
N TRP A 253 -22.16 -10.39 -8.62
CA TRP A 253 -20.94 -10.00 -7.91
C TRP A 253 -21.23 -9.44 -6.53
N TYR A 254 -20.44 -9.89 -5.56
CA TYR A 254 -20.54 -9.54 -4.15
C TYR A 254 -19.19 -9.06 -3.62
N SER A 255 -19.22 -8.25 -2.58
CA SER A 255 -18.04 -7.54 -2.08
C SER A 255 -18.16 -7.20 -0.61
N HIS A 256 -18.87 -7.99 0.18
CA HIS A 256 -18.99 -7.80 1.64
C HIS A 256 -19.36 -6.35 2.05
N GLY A 257 -20.35 -5.72 1.41
CA GLY A 257 -20.70 -4.34 1.78
C GLY A 257 -19.96 -3.24 1.02
N TYR A 258 -18.87 -3.55 0.29
CA TYR A 258 -18.00 -2.54 -0.32
C TYR A 258 -18.39 -2.24 -1.76
N ARG A 259 -18.51 -0.97 -2.13
CA ARG A 259 -18.69 -0.59 -3.53
C ARG A 259 -17.43 -0.86 -4.36
N TRP A 260 -16.25 -0.57 -3.80
CA TRP A 260 -14.98 -0.75 -4.49
C TRP A 260 -14.19 -1.91 -3.92
N VAL A 261 -13.59 -2.70 -4.80
CA VAL A 261 -12.62 -3.72 -4.44
C VAL A 261 -11.32 -3.51 -5.23
N TRP A 262 -10.18 -3.75 -4.60
CA TRP A 262 -8.87 -3.54 -5.19
C TRP A 262 -8.18 -4.89 -5.38
N PRO A 263 -8.11 -5.42 -6.61
CA PRO A 263 -7.51 -6.73 -6.86
C PRO A 263 -5.99 -6.68 -6.76
N ALA A 264 -5.42 -7.68 -6.07
CA ALA A 264 -3.99 -7.91 -6.10
C ALA A 264 -3.53 -8.23 -7.53
N VAL A 265 -2.47 -7.56 -7.99
CA VAL A 265 -1.83 -7.79 -9.30
C VAL A 265 -0.55 -8.62 -9.19
N GLY A 266 -0.07 -8.82 -7.96
CA GLY A 266 1.05 -9.70 -7.67
C GLY A 266 1.14 -10.04 -6.19
N SER A 267 1.84 -11.12 -5.89
CA SER A 267 2.27 -11.50 -4.55
C SER A 267 3.73 -11.96 -4.61
N GLY A 268 4.52 -11.63 -3.58
CA GLY A 268 5.93 -11.97 -3.50
C GLY A 268 6.24 -12.64 -2.18
N GLY A 269 6.61 -13.92 -2.23
CA GLY A 269 7.05 -14.67 -1.06
C GLY A 269 8.29 -14.04 -0.42
N ALA A 270 8.36 -14.03 0.90
CA ALA A 270 9.62 -13.81 1.60
C ALA A 270 10.57 -14.98 1.28
N THR A 271 11.39 -14.87 0.24
CA THR A 271 12.59 -15.70 0.15
C THR A 271 13.46 -15.30 1.32
N ALA A 272 13.72 -16.22 2.27
CA ALA A 272 14.67 -15.98 3.36
C ALA A 272 15.92 -15.29 2.79
N PRO A 273 16.46 -14.25 3.45
CA PRO A 273 17.57 -13.51 2.87
C PRO A 273 18.68 -14.48 2.52
N ALA A 274 19.08 -14.50 1.25
CA ALA A 274 20.36 -15.06 0.87
C ALA A 274 21.38 -14.46 1.83
N THR A 275 22.14 -15.33 2.51
CA THR A 275 23.17 -14.99 3.48
C THR A 275 23.83 -13.66 3.10
N PRO A 276 23.79 -12.61 3.95
CA PRO A 276 24.37 -11.34 3.59
C PRO A 276 25.82 -11.57 3.16
N PRO A 277 26.29 -10.96 2.05
CA PRO A 277 27.68 -11.07 1.66
C PRO A 277 28.51 -10.65 2.86
N THR A 278 29.38 -11.57 3.32
CA THR A 278 30.26 -11.30 4.45
C THR A 278 31.06 -10.06 4.11
N ALA A 279 30.81 -8.96 4.83
CA ALA A 279 31.60 -7.77 4.75
C ALA A 279 33.02 -8.11 5.23
N ARG A 280 33.91 -8.50 4.31
CA ARG A 280 35.34 -8.51 4.57
C ARG A 280 35.77 -7.05 4.64
N ALA A 281 35.86 -6.52 5.86
CA ALA A 281 36.67 -5.34 6.11
C ALA A 281 38.12 -5.65 5.73
N SER A 282 38.59 -5.15 4.59
CA SER A 282 40.03 -5.09 4.34
C SER A 282 40.61 -3.99 5.21
N ALA A 283 41.16 -4.36 6.35
CA ALA A 283 42.05 -3.48 7.08
C ALA A 283 43.36 -3.39 6.28
N SER A 284 43.56 -2.30 5.54
CA SER A 284 44.89 -1.91 5.09
C SER A 284 45.68 -1.41 6.31
N ARG A 285 46.77 -2.11 6.65
CA ARG A 285 47.84 -1.53 7.46
C ARG A 285 48.76 -0.71 6.58
#